data_AF-A0A2V9I7H7-F1
#
_entry.id   AF-A0A2V9I7H7-F1
#
_cell.length_a   1.000
_cell.length_b   1.000
_cell.length_c   1.000
_cell.angle_alpha   90.00
_cell.angle_beta   90.00
_cell.angle_gamma   90.00
#
_symmetry.space_group_name_H-M   'P 1'
#
loop_
_entity.id
_entity.type
_entity.pdbx_description
1 polymer ?
#
loop_
_entity_poly.entity_id
_entity_poly.type
_entity_poly.pdbx_seq_one_letter_code
_entity_poly.pdbx_strand_id
1 'polypeptide(L)'
;MFNRRTLLRRLCGSLSLALAQAKPRFSSTTETNAPTRIWDVHCHLSTAPGETPEERMTQLVKFADRLGIDRVMLSLGFPLQPDPSPQQLREENDQVLQAVRRWPSRAFGFVYLNPNHLDFSLQEFDRCVRDGPMVGVKL
;
A
#
# COMPACT_ATOMS: atom_id res chain seq x y z
N MET A 1 43.69 -47.43 -27.58
CA MET A 1 43.35 -47.27 -26.14
C MET A 1 42.58 -45.97 -25.99
N PHE A 2 41.28 -46.05 -25.71
CA PHE A 2 40.39 -44.88 -25.62
C PHE A 2 40.57 -44.16 -24.28
N ASN A 3 40.98 -42.89 -24.32
CA ASN A 3 41.20 -42.09 -23.13
C ASN A 3 39.88 -41.46 -22.64
N ARG A 4 39.51 -41.72 -21.38
CA ARG A 4 38.30 -41.23 -20.69
C ARG A 4 38.08 -39.71 -20.80
N ARG A 5 39.14 -38.94 -21.08
CA ARG A 5 39.07 -37.47 -21.21
C ARG A 5 38.40 -36.98 -22.51
N THR A 6 38.29 -37.81 -23.53
CA THR A 6 37.64 -37.42 -24.80
C THR A 6 36.11 -37.60 -24.77
N LEU A 7 35.59 -38.39 -23.81
CA LEU A 7 34.16 -38.69 -23.68
C LEU A 7 33.38 -37.54 -23.00
N LEU A 8 34.04 -36.75 -22.13
CA LEU A 8 33.40 -35.69 -21.35
C LEU A 8 33.26 -34.34 -22.09
N ARG A 9 33.84 -34.19 -23.29
CA ARG A 9 33.74 -32.94 -24.09
C ARG A 9 32.58 -32.93 -25.09
N ARG A 10 31.79 -34.01 -25.22
CA ARG A 10 30.68 -34.13 -26.18
C ARG A 10 29.28 -34.05 -25.56
N LEU A 11 29.15 -33.77 -24.26
CA LEU A 11 27.84 -33.68 -23.59
C LEU A 11 27.33 -32.24 -23.34
N CYS A 12 28.06 -31.20 -23.77
CA CYS A 12 27.69 -29.80 -23.54
C CYS A 12 27.09 -29.07 -24.76
N GLY A 13 26.55 -29.78 -25.75
CA GLY A 13 26.19 -29.14 -27.02
C GLY A 13 24.91 -29.67 -27.65
N SER A 14 23.76 -29.49 -27.01
CA SER A 14 22.45 -29.28 -27.68
C SER A 14 21.27 -29.34 -26.69
N LEU A 15 21.24 -28.47 -25.68
CA LEU A 15 19.99 -28.22 -24.94
C LEU A 15 19.81 -26.73 -24.69
N SER A 16 19.81 -25.95 -25.75
CA SER A 16 19.49 -24.52 -25.69
C SER A 16 18.87 -24.12 -27.02
N LEU A 17 17.54 -24.21 -27.11
CA LEU A 17 16.62 -23.33 -27.86
C LEU A 17 15.24 -24.01 -28.04
N ALA A 18 14.58 -24.41 -26.95
CA ALA A 18 13.13 -24.70 -27.01
C ALA A 18 12.36 -24.17 -25.79
N LEU A 19 13.05 -23.72 -24.74
CA LEU A 19 12.43 -23.17 -23.53
C LEU A 19 12.32 -21.64 -23.52
N ALA A 20 12.83 -20.94 -24.53
CA ALA A 20 12.82 -19.47 -24.59
C ALA A 20 11.67 -18.87 -25.42
N GLN A 21 10.77 -19.69 -25.99
CA GLN A 21 9.62 -19.18 -26.77
C GLN A 21 8.26 -19.39 -26.10
N ALA A 22 8.23 -19.83 -24.84
CA ALA A 22 7.02 -19.70 -24.05
C ALA A 22 6.84 -18.20 -23.69
N LYS A 23 6.30 -17.42 -24.63
CA LYS A 23 5.60 -16.18 -24.25
C LYS A 23 4.60 -16.59 -23.17
N PRO A 24 4.51 -15.88 -22.04
CA PRO A 24 3.44 -16.14 -21.10
C PRO A 24 2.14 -16.02 -21.89
N ARG A 25 1.47 -17.16 -22.13
CA ARG A 25 0.08 -17.12 -22.58
C ARG A 25 -0.67 -16.65 -21.37
N PHE A 26 -0.88 -15.33 -21.31
CA PHE A 26 -1.92 -14.80 -20.47
C PHE A 26 -3.19 -15.48 -20.97
N SER A 27 -3.63 -16.49 -20.22
CA SER A 27 -4.90 -17.13 -20.45
C SER A 27 -5.92 -16.02 -20.32
N SER A 28 -6.56 -15.63 -21.41
CA SER A 28 -7.81 -14.87 -21.36
C SER A 28 -8.88 -15.83 -20.83
N THR A 29 -8.75 -16.24 -19.57
CA THR A 29 -9.92 -16.60 -18.79
C THR A 29 -10.82 -15.40 -18.90
N THR A 30 -11.98 -15.58 -19.53
CA THR A 30 -13.08 -14.63 -19.59
C THR A 30 -13.13 -13.87 -18.27
N GLU A 31 -12.62 -12.63 -18.29
CA GLU A 31 -12.69 -11.75 -17.16
C GLU A 31 -14.16 -11.63 -16.82
N THR A 32 -14.52 -12.01 -15.60
CA THR A 32 -15.79 -11.60 -15.03
C THR A 32 -15.92 -10.10 -15.29
N ASN A 33 -17.03 -9.70 -15.92
CA ASN A 33 -17.35 -8.33 -16.35
C ASN A 33 -17.54 -7.35 -15.16
N ALA A 34 -16.84 -7.59 -14.05
CA ALA A 34 -16.81 -6.74 -12.88
C ALA A 34 -15.95 -5.51 -13.22
N PRO A 35 -16.44 -4.30 -12.92
CA PRO A 35 -15.66 -3.10 -13.17
C PRO A 35 -14.33 -3.16 -12.41
N THR A 36 -13.24 -2.78 -13.08
CA THR A 36 -11.92 -2.63 -12.47
C THR A 36 -12.03 -1.67 -11.29
N ARG A 37 -11.58 -2.10 -10.11
CA ARG A 37 -11.54 -1.23 -8.93
C ARG A 37 -10.24 -0.47 -8.85
N ILE A 38 -10.35 0.84 -8.63
CA ILE A 38 -9.20 1.74 -8.49
C ILE A 38 -9.02 2.10 -7.02
N TRP A 39 -7.80 1.91 -6.52
CA TRP A 39 -7.43 2.23 -5.15
C TRP A 39 -6.33 3.29 -5.18
N ASP A 40 -6.55 4.40 -4.48
CA ASP A 40 -5.51 5.39 -4.23
C ASP A 40 -4.82 5.06 -2.90
N VAL A 41 -3.52 4.79 -2.96
CA VAL A 41 -2.71 4.39 -1.79
C VAL A 41 -1.81 5.52 -1.27
N HIS A 42 -1.96 6.72 -1.80
CA HIS A 42 -1.17 7.90 -1.43
C HIS A 42 -2.10 9.10 -1.25
N CYS A 43 -2.92 9.05 -0.21
CA CYS A 43 -3.88 10.09 0.11
C CYS A 43 -3.63 10.67 1.51
N HIS A 44 -3.78 11.99 1.65
CA HIS A 44 -3.56 12.72 2.90
C HIS A 44 -4.74 13.65 3.19
N LEU A 45 -5.09 13.83 4.46
CA LEU A 45 -6.15 14.77 4.85
C LEU A 45 -5.78 16.23 4.57
N SER A 46 -4.48 16.54 4.58
CA SER A 46 -3.94 17.88 4.34
C SER A 46 -4.20 18.40 2.92
N THR A 47 -4.48 17.53 1.94
CA THR A 47 -4.71 17.92 0.54
C THR A 47 -6.15 18.37 0.25
N ALA A 48 -7.07 18.23 1.22
CA ALA A 48 -8.47 18.59 1.08
C ALA A 48 -8.85 19.76 2.02
N PRO A 49 -9.77 20.65 1.63
CA PRO A 49 -10.24 21.72 2.50
C PRO A 49 -11.15 21.17 3.62
N GLY A 50 -11.21 21.89 4.74
CA GLY A 50 -12.01 21.55 5.93
C GLY A 50 -11.28 21.89 7.22
N GLU A 51 -12.00 22.05 8.32
CA GLU A 51 -11.39 22.31 9.64
C GLU A 51 -11.21 21.02 10.45
N THR A 52 -12.07 20.03 10.22
CA THR A 52 -12.04 18.73 10.91
C THR A 52 -11.60 17.58 9.99
N PRO A 53 -11.12 16.45 10.55
CA PRO A 53 -10.81 15.25 9.76
C PRO A 53 -12.00 14.76 8.93
N GLU A 54 -13.22 14.80 9.47
CA GLU A 54 -14.43 14.36 8.78
C GLU A 54 -14.82 15.27 7.60
N GLU A 55 -14.69 16.59 7.77
CA GLU A 55 -14.94 17.55 6.69
C GLU A 55 -13.97 17.34 5.54
N ARG A 56 -12.67 17.20 5.86
CA ARG A 56 -11.62 16.94 4.86
C ARG A 56 -11.86 15.61 4.15
N MET A 57 -12.18 14.55 4.91
CA MET A 57 -12.51 13.24 4.34
C MET A 57 -13.74 13.31 3.43
N THR A 58 -14.76 14.09 3.81
CA THR A 58 -15.96 14.29 2.98
C THR A 58 -15.60 14.90 1.62
N GLN A 59 -14.64 15.81 1.57
CA GLN A 59 -14.16 16.36 0.30
C GLN A 59 -13.34 15.34 -0.51
N LEU A 60 -12.47 14.56 0.16
CA LEU A 60 -11.70 13.49 -0.50
C LEU A 60 -12.61 12.44 -1.14
N VAL A 61 -13.69 12.02 -0.48
CA VAL A 61 -14.67 11.09 -1.08
C VAL A 61 -15.31 11.70 -2.33
N LYS A 62 -15.68 12.99 -2.30
CA LYS A 62 -16.23 13.67 -3.49
C LYS A 62 -15.24 13.71 -4.64
N PHE A 63 -13.95 13.91 -4.36
CA PHE A 63 -12.91 13.87 -5.38
C PHE A 63 -12.73 12.45 -5.93
N ALA A 64 -12.70 11.45 -5.06
CA ALA A 64 -12.62 10.04 -5.42
C ALA A 64 -13.78 9.63 -6.35
N ASP A 65 -15.01 10.02 -6.01
CA ASP A 65 -16.21 9.74 -6.82
C ASP A 65 -16.10 10.34 -8.23
N ARG A 66 -15.56 11.56 -8.36
CA ARG A 66 -15.37 12.22 -9.66
C ARG A 66 -14.27 11.60 -10.51
N LEU A 67 -13.29 10.97 -9.87
CA LEU A 67 -12.14 10.34 -10.52
C LEU A 67 -12.34 8.84 -10.75
N GLY A 68 -13.45 8.26 -10.30
CA GLY A 68 -13.69 6.81 -10.37
C GLY A 68 -12.79 6.00 -9.42
N ILE A 69 -12.37 6.60 -8.31
CA ILE A 69 -11.57 5.93 -7.27
C ILE A 69 -12.52 5.26 -6.27
N ASP A 70 -12.46 3.93 -6.21
CA ASP A 70 -13.30 3.14 -5.31
C ASP A 70 -12.89 3.32 -3.85
N ARG A 71 -11.58 3.32 -3.57
CA ARG A 71 -11.06 3.30 -2.21
C ARG A 71 -9.81 4.16 -2.07
N VAL A 72 -9.65 4.78 -0.90
CA VAL A 72 -8.46 5.57 -0.55
C VAL A 72 -7.79 5.01 0.70
N MET A 73 -6.45 5.02 0.73
CA MET A 73 -5.63 4.77 1.91
C MET A 73 -5.10 6.10 2.42
N LEU A 74 -5.57 6.49 3.61
CA LEU A 74 -5.11 7.67 4.29
C LEU A 74 -3.86 7.38 5.10
N SER A 75 -2.95 8.34 5.13
CA SER A 75 -1.77 8.37 5.98
C SER A 75 -1.42 9.81 6.27
N LEU A 76 -0.69 10.07 7.35
CA LEU A 76 -0.24 11.41 7.77
C LEU A 76 -1.42 12.36 8.01
N GLY A 77 -1.52 12.85 9.25
CA GLY A 77 -2.59 13.77 9.63
C GLY A 77 -2.33 15.18 9.10
N PHE A 78 -2.78 16.17 9.84
CA PHE A 78 -2.51 17.57 9.55
C PHE A 78 -2.32 18.37 10.86
N PRO A 79 -1.48 19.42 10.83
CA PRO A 79 -0.60 19.83 9.73
C PRO A 79 0.57 18.86 9.49
N LEU A 80 1.11 18.85 8.27
CA LEU A 80 2.29 18.01 7.94
C LEU A 80 3.52 18.51 8.71
N GLN A 81 4.21 17.60 9.41
CA GLN A 81 5.41 17.89 10.18
C GLN A 81 6.64 17.16 9.62
N PRO A 82 7.80 17.82 9.47
CA PRO A 82 9.03 17.16 8.99
C PRO A 82 9.62 16.15 9.97
N ASP A 83 9.54 16.39 11.27
CA ASP A 83 10.03 15.50 12.34
C ASP A 83 9.05 15.54 13.53
N PRO A 84 7.92 14.83 13.42
CA PRO A 84 6.89 14.87 14.45
C PRO A 84 7.35 14.16 15.72
N SER A 85 7.08 14.80 16.85
CA SER A 85 7.19 14.19 18.17
C SER A 85 6.20 13.02 18.35
N PRO A 86 6.39 12.15 19.34
CA PRO A 86 5.43 11.09 19.67
C PRO A 86 3.99 11.58 19.88
N GLN A 87 3.82 12.75 20.49
CA GLN A 87 2.50 13.34 20.69
C GLN A 87 1.86 13.73 19.36
N GLN A 88 2.62 14.37 18.47
CA GLN A 88 2.12 14.78 17.15
C GLN A 88 1.76 13.56 16.29
N LEU A 89 2.59 12.51 16.29
CA LEU A 89 2.29 11.24 15.63
C LEU A 89 0.96 10.65 16.13
N ARG A 90 0.74 10.67 17.46
CA ARG A 90 -0.51 10.20 18.06
C ARG A 90 -1.71 11.01 17.56
N GLU A 91 -1.62 12.33 17.61
CA GLU A 91 -2.67 13.24 17.17
C GLU A 91 -2.99 13.04 15.68
N GLU A 92 -1.98 12.93 14.84
CA GLU A 92 -2.14 12.69 13.40
C GLU A 92 -2.79 11.32 13.11
N ASN A 93 -2.37 10.27 13.80
CA ASN A 93 -2.99 8.95 13.68
C ASN A 93 -4.45 8.96 14.16
N ASP A 94 -4.76 9.70 15.22
CA ASP A 94 -6.12 9.85 15.73
C ASP A 94 -7.03 10.58 14.73
N GLN A 95 -6.50 11.59 14.02
CA GLN A 95 -7.22 12.23 12.91
C GLN A 95 -7.53 11.25 11.78
N VAL A 96 -6.58 10.39 11.40
CA VAL A 96 -6.80 9.35 10.38
C VAL A 96 -7.86 8.35 10.86
N LEU A 97 -7.79 7.87 12.11
CA LEU A 97 -8.80 6.98 12.70
C LEU A 97 -10.20 7.62 12.68
N GLN A 98 -10.29 8.89 13.04
CA GLN A 98 -11.53 9.66 13.05
C GLN A 98 -12.10 9.77 11.62
N ALA A 99 -11.28 10.12 10.64
CA ALA A 99 -11.68 10.26 9.24
C ALA A 99 -12.21 8.94 8.65
N VAL A 100 -11.48 7.82 8.82
CA VAL A 100 -11.85 6.54 8.19
C VAL A 100 -13.07 5.90 8.83
N ARG A 101 -13.34 6.17 10.11
CA ARG A 101 -14.47 5.59 10.86
C ARG A 101 -15.83 5.88 10.20
N ARG A 102 -15.98 7.04 9.56
CA ARG A 102 -17.24 7.41 8.89
C ARG A 102 -17.45 6.73 7.53
N TRP A 103 -16.38 6.21 6.93
CA TRP A 103 -16.32 5.71 5.56
C TRP A 103 -15.70 4.31 5.43
N PRO A 104 -16.13 3.30 6.22
CA PRO A 104 -15.42 2.01 6.34
C PRO A 104 -15.37 1.16 5.06
N SER A 105 -16.20 1.47 4.05
CA SER A 105 -16.17 0.79 2.75
C SER A 105 -15.33 1.52 1.68
N ARG A 106 -14.94 2.78 1.95
CA ARG A 106 -14.27 3.70 1.02
C ARG A 106 -12.88 4.13 1.49
N ALA A 107 -12.62 4.14 2.79
CA ALA A 107 -11.41 4.70 3.36
C ALA A 107 -10.78 3.74 4.38
N PHE A 108 -9.46 3.64 4.32
CA PHE A 108 -8.66 2.82 5.22
C PHE A 108 -7.45 3.64 5.67
N GLY A 109 -6.89 3.33 6.85
CA GLY A 109 -5.77 4.07 7.40
C GLY A 109 -4.46 3.27 7.36
N PHE A 110 -3.36 3.96 7.11
CA PHE A 110 -2.02 3.53 7.48
C PHE A 110 -1.57 4.32 8.71
N VAL A 111 -0.92 3.62 9.65
CA VAL A 111 -0.31 4.26 10.81
C VAL A 111 0.93 5.02 10.36
N TYR A 112 1.04 6.26 10.83
CA TYR A 112 2.23 7.09 10.69
C TYR A 112 3.13 6.92 11.91
N LEU A 113 4.41 6.60 11.67
CA LEU A 113 5.41 6.32 12.69
C LEU A 113 6.67 7.13 12.42
N ASN A 114 7.60 7.18 13.38
CA ASN A 114 8.90 7.80 13.20
C ASN A 114 9.98 6.87 13.78
N PRO A 115 10.95 6.39 12.96
CA PRO A 115 11.99 5.47 13.44
C PRO A 115 12.91 6.07 14.52
N ASN A 116 12.95 7.40 14.67
CA ASN A 116 13.65 8.07 15.78
C ASN A 116 12.97 7.84 17.15
N HIS A 117 11.74 7.34 17.16
CA HIS A 117 10.93 7.07 18.35
C HIS A 117 10.51 5.60 18.39
N LEU A 118 11.48 4.69 18.50
CA LEU A 118 11.28 3.24 18.39
C LEU A 118 10.18 2.71 19.33
N ASP A 119 10.32 2.92 20.64
CA ASP A 119 9.40 2.35 21.63
C ASP A 119 7.97 2.87 21.43
N PHE A 120 7.84 4.18 21.18
CA PHE A 120 6.55 4.78 20.82
C PHE A 120 5.99 4.18 19.54
N SER A 121 6.82 4.04 18.49
CA SER A 121 6.35 3.56 17.19
C SER A 121 5.86 2.11 17.24
N LEU A 122 6.52 1.26 18.05
CA LEU A 122 6.05 -0.11 18.27
C LEU A 122 4.71 -0.12 19.04
N GLN A 123 4.58 0.69 20.08
CA GLN A 123 3.32 0.82 20.83
C GLN A 123 2.19 1.41 19.97
N GLU A 124 2.53 2.30 19.04
CA GLU A 124 1.55 2.92 18.16
C GLU A 124 1.14 1.99 17.01
N PHE A 125 2.06 1.22 16.46
CA PHE A 125 1.74 0.13 15.54
C PHE A 125 0.78 -0.87 16.19
N ASP A 126 1.07 -1.25 17.42
CA ASP A 126 0.23 -2.12 18.23
C ASP A 126 -1.19 -1.56 18.38
N ARG A 127 -1.31 -0.30 18.80
CA ARG A 127 -2.61 0.36 18.97
C ARG A 127 -3.40 0.51 17.68
N CYS A 128 -2.75 0.92 16.59
CA CYS A 128 -3.44 1.33 15.37
C CYS A 128 -3.68 0.15 14.41
N VAL A 129 -2.76 -0.81 14.35
CA VAL A 129 -2.75 -1.90 13.37
C VAL A 129 -3.05 -3.25 14.00
N ARG A 130 -2.34 -3.65 15.05
CA ARG A 130 -2.58 -4.97 15.68
C ARG A 130 -3.94 -5.01 16.38
N ASP A 131 -4.20 -3.99 17.18
CA ASP A 131 -5.37 -3.90 18.05
C ASP A 131 -6.42 -2.92 17.48
N GLY A 132 -6.05 -2.17 16.43
CA GLY A 132 -6.86 -1.14 15.79
C GLY A 132 -7.26 -1.45 14.33
N PRO A 133 -7.98 -0.54 13.67
CA PRO A 133 -8.55 -0.78 12.34
C PRO A 133 -7.62 -0.40 11.17
N MET A 134 -6.42 0.15 11.43
CA MET A 134 -5.48 0.51 10.37
C MET A 134 -4.84 -0.73 9.76
N VAL A 135 -4.49 -0.66 8.47
CA VAL A 135 -4.17 -1.84 7.65
C VAL A 135 -2.70 -1.89 7.21
N GLY A 136 -1.85 -0.99 7.71
CA GLY A 136 -0.44 -0.94 7.33
C GLY A 136 0.26 0.31 7.84
N VAL A 137 1.46 0.56 7.34
CA VAL A 137 2.36 1.64 7.77
C VAL A 137 2.72 2.53 6.59
N LYS A 138 2.82 3.84 6.83
CA LYS A 138 3.39 4.83 5.90
C LYS A 138 4.25 5.81 6.70
N LEU A 139 5.43 6.15 6.18
CA LEU A 139 6.39 7.08 6.78
C LEU A 139 6.61 8.26 5.84
#